data_AF-A0A0F6T839-F1
#
_entry.id   AF-A0A0F6T839-F1
#
_cell.length_a   1.000
_cell.length_b   1.000
_cell.length_c   1.000
_cell.angle_alpha   90.00
_cell.angle_beta   90.00
_cell.angle_gamma   90.00
#
_symmetry.space_group_name_H-M   'P 1'
#
loop_
_entity.id
_entity.type
_entity.pdbx_description
1 polymer ?
#
loop_
_entity_poly.entity_id
_entity_poly.type
_entity_poly.pdbx_seq_one_letter_code
_entity_poly.pdbx_strand_id
1 'polypeptide(L)' 'SFEVIGRTETMTAALACCQYNYGVSVIVGVPPAA' A
#
# COMPACT_ATOMS: atom_id res chain seq x y z
N SER A 1 2.63 0.43 -7.38
CA SER A 1 3.03 -0.73 -6.54
C SER A 1 1.78 -1.46 -6.07
N PHE A 2 1.94 -2.61 -5.41
CA PHE A 2 0.82 -3.37 -4.86
C PHE A 2 1.11 -3.75 -3.40
N GLU A 3 0.13 -3.57 -2.52
CA GLU A 3 0.15 -4.09 -1.16
C GLU A 3 -0.83 -5.27 -1.06
N VAL A 4 -0.30 -6.47 -0.82
CA VAL A 4 -1.05 -7.74 -0.84
C VAL A 4 -0.90 -8.54 0.46
N ILE A 5 -0.47 -7.89 1.55
CA ILE A 5 -0.24 -8.53 2.85
C ILE A 5 -1.36 -8.17 3.84
N GLY A 6 -1.79 -6.91 3.86
CA GLY A 6 -2.79 -6.43 4.82
C GLY A 6 -2.18 -5.83 6.09
N ARG A 7 -0.97 -5.26 6.02
CA ARG A 7 -0.38 -4.49 7.13
C ARG A 7 -0.34 -3.01 6.78
N THR A 8 -0.77 -2.15 7.70
CA THR A 8 -0.83 -0.69 7.49
C THR A 8 0.55 -0.07 7.24
N GLU A 9 1.59 -0.61 7.88
CA GLU A 9 2.99 -0.23 7.62
C GLU A 9 3.38 -0.49 6.15
N THR A 10 3.03 -1.66 5.60
CA THR A 10 3.36 -2.01 4.22
C THR A 10 2.47 -1.28 3.21
N MET A 11 1.25 -0.90 3.58
CA MET A 11 0.38 -0.03 2.75
C MET A 11 1.02 1.35 2.56
N THR A 12 1.56 1.92 3.64
CA THR A 12 2.26 3.21 3.59
C THR A 12 3.54 3.10 2.76
N ALA A 13 4.32 2.04 2.95
CA ALA A 13 5.53 1.80 2.17
C ALA A 13 5.23 1.61 0.67
N ALA A 14 4.16 0.88 0.33
CA ALA A 14 3.73 0.70 -1.05
C ALA A 14 3.32 2.03 -1.70
N LEU A 15 2.60 2.91 -0.99
CA LEU A 15 2.29 4.24 -1.49
C LEU A 15 3.55 5.10 -1.67
N ALA A 16 4.43 5.13 -0.67
CA ALA A 16 5.60 5.99 -0.66
C ALA A 16 6.67 5.62 -1.71
N CYS A 17 6.74 4.35 -2.13
CA CYS A 17 7.67 3.92 -3.17
C CYS A 17 7.22 4.29 -4.59
N CYS A 18 5.95 4.69 -4.76
CA CYS A 18 5.45 5.12 -6.05
C CYS A 18 6.06 6.47 -6.46
N GLN A 19 6.19 6.65 -7.77
CA GLN A 19 6.64 7.91 -8.33
C GLN A 19 5.73 9.07 -7.87
N TYR A 20 6.36 10.20 -7.54
CA TYR A 20 5.64 11.38 -7.07
C TYR A 20 4.83 12.07 -8.18
N ASN A 21 3.51 12.19 -7.96
CA ASN A 21 2.45 12.78 -8.81
C ASN A 21 1.75 11.84 -9.79
N TYR A 22 2.41 10.85 -10.39
CA TYR A 22 1.76 9.95 -11.36
C TYR A 22 1.89 8.47 -11.04
N GLY A 23 2.58 8.11 -9.95
CA GLY A 23 2.62 6.74 -9.47
C GLY A 23 1.26 6.28 -8.93
N VAL A 24 0.90 5.04 -9.24
CA VAL A 24 -0.32 4.39 -8.75
C VAL A 24 0.06 3.28 -7.78
N SER A 25 -0.54 3.29 -6.59
CA SER A 25 -0.44 2.23 -5.58
C SER A 25 -1.82 1.59 -5.39
N VAL A 26 -1.86 0.26 -5.37
CA VAL A 26 -3.11 -0.50 -5.19
C VAL A 26 -3.00 -1.34 -3.93
N ILE A 27 -3.95 -1.18 -3.02
CA ILE A 27 -4.07 -1.98 -1.80
C ILE A 27 -5.09 -3.10 -2.06
N VAL A 28 -4.66 -4.33 -1.84
CA VAL A 28 -5.48 -5.55 -2.00
C VAL A 28 -5.57 -6.32 -0.67
N GLY A 29 -4.53 -6.23 0.18
CA GLY A 29 -4.52 -6.87 1.49
C GLY A 29 -5.59 -6.31 2.42
N VAL A 30 -6.23 -7.19 3.20
CA VAL A 30 -7.24 -6.80 4.19
C VAL A 30 -6.54 -6.49 5.52
N PRO A 31 -6.72 -5.29 6.12
CA PRO A 31 -6.10 -4.95 7.39
C PRO A 31 -6.69 -5.79 8.54
N PRO A 32 -5.93 -6.04 9.62
CA PRO A 32 -6.47 -6.67 10.82
C PRO A 32 -7.62 -5.82 11.39
N ALA A 33 -8.64 -6.49 11.93
CA ALA A 33 -9.77 -5.82 12.58
C ALA A 33 -9.27 -4.99 13.78
N ALA A 34 -9.88 -3.81 13.95
CA ALA A 34 -9.58 -2.89 15.05
C ALA A 34 -10.16 -3.39 16.38
#